data_AF-A0A947JFD3-F1
#
_entry.id   AF-A0A947JFD3-F1
#
_cell.length_a   1.000
_cell.length_b   1.000
_cell.length_c   1.000
_cell.angle_alpha   90.00
_cell.angle_beta   90.00
_cell.angle_gamma   90.00
#
_symmetry.space_group_name_H-M   'P 1'
#
loop_
_entity.id
_entity.type
_entity.pdbx_description
1 polymer ?
#
loop_
_entity_poly.entity_id
_entity_poly.type
_entity_poly.pdbx_seq_one_letter_code
_entity_poly.pdbx_strand_id
1 'polypeptide(L)' 'NELMKKFFDSKNLILVDFKLEFGRCKGKIILADEISPDTCRLWDKTTKEKLDKDRFRRDMGNVEEAYQEVLRRVME' A
#
# COMPACT_ATOMS: atom_id res chain seq x y z
N ASN A 1 -10.83 -0.48 -6.28
CA ASN A 1 -10.01 -1.70 -6.16
C ASN A 1 -9.29 -2.02 -7.47
N GLU A 2 -10.01 -2.24 -8.58
CA GLU A 2 -9.42 -2.67 -9.86
C GLU A 2 -8.21 -1.86 -10.34
N LEU A 3 -8.29 -0.51 -10.28
CA LEU A 3 -7.17 0.36 -10.64
C LEU A 3 -5.91 0.06 -9.80
N MET A 4 -6.06 0.03 -8.47
CA MET A 4 -4.94 -0.17 -7.54
C MET A 4 -4.36 -1.58 -7.68
N LYS A 5 -5.20 -2.62 -7.82
CA LYS A 5 -4.72 -3.99 -8.05
C LYS A 5 -3.87 -4.08 -9.32
N LYS A 6 -4.34 -3.53 -10.44
CA LYS A 6 -3.58 -3.52 -11.69
C LYS A 6 -2.29 -2.71 -11.58
N PHE A 7 -2.35 -1.56 -10.90
CA PHE A 7 -1.19 -0.71 -10.66
C PHE A 7 -0.11 -1.42 -9.83
N PHE A 8 -0.45 -1.96 -8.66
CA PHE A 8 0.53 -2.67 -7.82
C PHE A 8 1.02 -3.97 -8.48
N ASP A 9 0.16 -4.68 -9.21
CA ASP A 9 0.55 -5.90 -9.93
C ASP A 9 1.63 -5.63 -10.99
N SER A 10 1.54 -4.51 -11.72
CA SER A 10 2.57 -4.09 -12.68
C SER A 10 3.88 -3.68 -12.01
N LYS A 11 3.85 -3.38 -10.71
CA LYS A 11 5.02 -3.08 -9.87
C LYS A 11 5.56 -4.30 -9.10
N ASN A 12 5.16 -5.51 -9.50
CA ASN A 12 5.50 -6.75 -8.81
C ASN A 12 5.08 -6.77 -7.32
N LEU A 13 3.94 -6.14 -7.01
CA LEU A 13 3.35 -6.07 -5.67
C LEU A 13 1.95 -6.67 -5.68
N ILE A 14 1.60 -7.40 -4.62
CA ILE A 14 0.26 -7.90 -4.36
C ILE A 14 -0.42 -6.96 -3.39
N LEU A 15 -1.50 -6.32 -3.84
CA LEU A 15 -2.42 -5.61 -2.96
C LEU A 15 -3.35 -6.63 -2.29
N VAL A 16 -3.06 -6.97 -1.03
CA VAL A 16 -3.84 -7.95 -0.26
C VAL A 16 -5.16 -7.33 0.20
N ASP A 17 -5.07 -6.17 0.84
CA ASP A 17 -6.20 -5.34 1.27
C ASP A 17 -5.75 -3.90 1.52
N PHE A 18 -6.70 -3.00 1.73
CA PHE A 18 -6.45 -1.60 2.07
C PHE A 18 -7.65 -0.97 2.77
N LYS A 19 -7.42 0.11 3.50
CA LYS A 19 -8.45 0.96 4.13
C LYS A 19 -8.49 2.32 3.43
N LEU A 20 -9.70 2.82 3.16
CA LEU A 20 -9.91 4.18 2.66
C LEU A 20 -10.77 4.99 3.62
N GLU A 21 -10.59 6.30 3.61
CA GLU A 21 -11.49 7.24 4.26
C GLU A 21 -12.04 8.24 3.23
N PHE A 22 -13.29 8.64 3.44
CA PHE A 22 -14.00 9.54 2.55
C PHE A 22 -14.47 10.77 3.31
N GLY A 23 -14.33 11.93 2.67
CA GLY A 23 -14.81 13.21 3.18
C GLY A 23 -15.93 13.79 2.31
N ARG A 24 -16.51 14.92 2.76
CA ARG A 24 -17.43 15.74 1.95
C ARG A 24 -16.78 17.08 1.62
N CYS A 25 -16.80 17.46 0.34
CA CYS A 25 -16.35 18.78 -0.11
C CYS A 25 -17.37 19.34 -1.11
N LYS A 26 -17.92 20.53 -0.82
CA LYS A 26 -18.95 21.18 -1.64
C LYS A 26 -20.13 20.25 -1.98
N GLY A 27 -20.58 19.47 -0.99
CA GLY A 27 -21.68 18.51 -1.13
C GLY A 27 -21.33 17.20 -1.83
N LYS A 28 -20.10 17.02 -2.33
CA LYS A 28 -19.66 15.78 -3.01
C LYS A 28 -18.86 14.89 -2.06
N ILE A 29 -19.04 13.58 -2.17
CA ILE A 29 -18.18 12.59 -1.50
C ILE A 29 -16.86 12.54 -2.27
N ILE A 30 -15.75 12.69 -1.55
CA ILE A 30 -14.40 12.62 -2.10
C ILE A 30 -13.59 11.57 -1.34
N LEU A 31 -12.72 10.87 -2.05
CA LEU A 31 -11.65 10.10 -1.42
C LEU A 31 -10.67 11.07 -0.73
N ALA A 32 -10.26 10.76 0.49
CA ALA A 32 -9.41 11.61 1.32
C ALA A 32 -8.30 10.78 1.99
N ASP A 33 -7.77 11.30 3.10
CA ASP A 33 -6.74 10.65 3.94
C ASP A 33 -5.52 10.22 3.12
N GLU A 34 -5.07 8.97 3.24
CA GLU A 34 -3.85 8.48 2.61
C GLU A 34 -3.99 7.07 2.00
N ILE A 35 -3.16 6.82 0.99
CA ILE A 35 -2.91 5.50 0.43
C ILE A 35 -1.40 5.26 0.53
N SER A 36 -1.00 4.47 1.53
CA SER A 36 0.39 4.23 1.91
C SER A 36 0.58 2.75 2.29
N PRO A 37 1.82 2.26 2.50
CA PRO A 37 2.04 0.94 3.11
C PRO A 37 1.55 0.86 4.58
N ASP A 38 1.11 1.98 5.15
CA ASP A 38 0.49 2.07 6.47
C ASP A 38 -1.00 1.67 6.41
N THR A 39 -1.69 2.07 5.34
CA THR A 39 -3.11 1.79 5.07
C THR A 39 -3.38 0.65 4.08
N CYS A 40 -2.33 0.13 3.42
CA CYS A 40 -2.40 -0.99 2.49
C CYS A 40 -1.53 -2.16 2.97
N ARG A 41 -2.02 -3.41 2.81
CA ARG A 41 -1.15 -4.59 2.88
C ARG A 41 -0.58 -4.90 1.49
N LEU A 42 0.73 -4.79 1.38
CA LEU A 42 1.49 -4.89 0.14
C LEU A 42 2.55 -5.96 0.29
N TRP A 43 2.43 -7.04 -0.48
CA TRP A 43 3.41 -8.13 -0.46
C TRP A 43 4.19 -8.18 -1.76
N ASP A 44 5.47 -8.54 -1.70
CA ASP A 44 6.22 -8.86 -2.91
C ASP A 44 5.54 -10.01 -3.65
N LYS A 45 5.31 -9.85 -4.96
CA LYS A 45 4.55 -10.83 -5.73
C LYS A 45 5.29 -12.16 -5.89
N THR A 46 6.62 -12.12 -5.90
CA THR A 46 7.51 -13.27 -6.06
C THR A 46 7.75 -14.00 -4.74
N THR A 47 8.20 -13.28 -3.71
CA THR A 47 8.65 -13.86 -2.43
C THR A 47 7.56 -13.91 -1.37
N LYS A 48 6.46 -13.17 -1.55
CA LYS A 48 5.43 -12.92 -0.52
C LYS A 48 5.95 -12.20 0.72
N GLU A 49 7.13 -11.56 0.62
CA GLU A 49 7.64 -10.70 1.68
C GLU A 49 6.66 -9.55 1.94
N LYS A 50 6.41 -9.23 3.22
CA LYS A 50 5.54 -8.11 3.60
C LYS A 50 6.32 -6.82 3.49
N LEU A 51 5.80 -5.86 2.75
CA LEU A 51 6.40 -4.54 2.52
C LEU A 51 5.54 -3.41 3.09
N ASP A 52 4.81 -3.72 4.16
CA ASP A 52 3.79 -2.86 4.75
C ASP A 52 3.90 -2.83 6.29
N LYS A 53 2.99 -2.10 6.96
CA LYS A 53 2.98 -1.92 8.42
C LYS A 53 2.91 -3.22 9.21
N ASP A 54 2.53 -4.36 8.62
CA ASP A 54 2.61 -5.64 9.31
C ASP A 54 4.04 -5.99 9.74
N ARG A 55 5.07 -5.43 9.09
CA ARG A 55 6.45 -5.57 9.57
C ARG A 55 6.65 -4.98 10.95
N PHE A 56 6.06 -3.81 11.22
CA PHE A 56 6.04 -3.21 12.55
C PHE A 56 5.14 -3.99 13.51
N ARG A 57 3.90 -4.30 13.09
CA ARG A 57 2.90 -4.98 13.95
C ARG A 57 3.33 -6.37 14.42
N ARG A 58 4.28 -6.99 13.73
CA ARG A 58 4.74 -8.37 13.97
C ARG A 58 6.25 -8.45 14.24
N ASP A 59 6.88 -7.33 14.61
CA ASP A 59 8.30 -7.26 14.99
C ASP A 59 9.27 -7.86 13.95
N MET A 60 8.99 -7.68 12.66
CA MET A 60 9.78 -8.24 11.55
C MET A 60 10.99 -7.39 11.15
N GLY A 61 11.19 -6.24 11.79
CA GLY A 61 12.26 -5.27 11.46
C GLY A 61 12.15 -4.69 10.04
N ASN A 62 13.15 -3.87 9.67
CA ASN A 62 13.33 -3.27 8.35
C ASN A 62 12.06 -2.58 7.79
N VAL A 63 11.38 -1.81 8.63
CA VAL A 63 10.09 -1.17 8.28
C VAL A 63 10.33 -0.04 7.27
N GLU A 64 11.34 0.79 7.52
CA GLU A 64 11.65 1.93 6.65
C GLU A 64 12.11 1.45 5.26
N GLU A 65 13.00 0.46 5.22
CA GLU A 65 13.53 -0.12 3.99
C GLU A 65 12.41 -0.75 3.15
N ALA A 66 11.45 -1.43 3.78
CA ALA A 66 10.27 -1.93 3.11
C ALA A 66 9.44 -0.82 2.45
N TYR A 67 9.31 0.33 3.12
CA TYR A 67 8.53 1.46 2.60
C TYR A 67 9.30 2.16 1.46
N GLN A 68 10.62 2.29 1.59
CA GLN A 68 11.50 2.80 0.52
C GLN A 68 11.45 1.89 -0.72
N GLU A 69 11.40 0.58 -0.54
CA GLU A 69 11.26 -0.37 -1.65
C GLU A 69 9.91 -0.24 -2.35
N VAL A 70 8.81 -0.07 -1.61
CA VAL A 70 7.50 0.24 -2.23
C VAL A 70 7.57 1.55 -3.00
N LEU A 71 8.14 2.61 -2.42
CA LEU A 71 8.30 3.89 -3.09
C LEU A 71 9.10 3.75 -4.39
N ARG A 72 10.25 3.06 -4.35
CA ARG A 72 11.09 2.81 -5.54
C ARG A 72 10.29 2.18 -6.67
N ARG A 73 9.54 1.10 -6.39
CA ARG A 73 8.73 0.39 -7.39
C ARG A 73 7.58 1.24 -7.93
N VAL A 74 6.96 2.07 -7.09
CA VAL A 74 5.84 2.93 -7.48
C VAL A 74 6.29 4.09 -8.37
N MET A 75 7.53 4.54 -8.24
CA MET A 75 8.12 5.66 -8.99
C MET A 75 8.75 5.27 -10.34
N GLU A 76 9.00 3.97 -10.57
CA GLU A 76 9.34 3.41 -11.88
C GLU A 76 8.11 3.37 -12.82
#